data_AF-A0A629D6I4-F1
#
_entry.id   AF-A0A629D6I4-F1
#
_cell.length_a   1.000
_cell.length_b   1.000
_cell.length_c   1.000
_cell.angle_alpha   90.00
_cell.angle_beta   90.00
_cell.angle_gamma   90.00
#
_symmetry.space_group_name_H-M   'P 1'
#
loop_
_entity.id
_entity.type
_entity.pdbx_description
1 polymer ?
#
loop_
_entity_poly.entity_id
_entity_poly.type
_entity_poly.pdbx_seq_one_letter_code
_entity_poly.pdbx_strand_id
1 'polypeptide(L)' 'MNQRIGYARVSTDDQNLHLQRDALVAAGCEIIYEDKASGKSTARPELDNCLKALRPGDTLVV' A
#
# COMPACT_ATOMS: atom_id res chain seq x y z
N MET A 1 -7.53 -19.14 -2.52
CA MET A 1 -7.80 -17.85 -3.18
C MET A 1 -6.55 -16.99 -3.01
N ASN A 2 -6.03 -16.43 -4.10
CA ASN A 2 -4.90 -15.50 -4.08
C ASN A 2 -5.44 -14.11 -3.76
N GLN A 3 -4.97 -13.46 -2.70
CA GLN A 3 -5.32 -12.09 -2.37
C GLN A 3 -4.31 -11.12 -3.00
N ARG A 4 -4.82 -9.98 -3.47
CA ARG A 4 -4.01 -8.85 -3.89
C ARG A 4 -4.02 -7.80 -2.80
N ILE A 5 -2.83 -7.46 -2.34
CA ILE A 5 -2.63 -6.45 -1.32
C ILE A 5 -1.94 -5.27 -1.98
N GLY A 6 -2.52 -4.09 -1.84
CA GLY A 6 -1.98 -2.82 -2.31
C GLY A 6 -1.19 -2.11 -1.22
N TYR A 7 -0.12 -1.44 -1.58
CA TYR A 7 0.65 -0.58 -0.68
C TYR A 7 0.92 0.76 -1.35
N ALA A 8 0.40 1.84 -0.77
CA ALA A 8 0.62 3.21 -1.22
C ALA A 8 1.48 3.97 -0.21
N ARG A 9 2.30 4.91 -0.68
CA ARG A 9 3.13 5.75 0.18
C ARG A 9 3.22 7.18 -0.34
N VAL A 10 2.97 8.16 0.54
CA VAL A 10 3.06 9.59 0.19
C VAL A 10 3.83 10.39 1.22
N SER A 11 4.58 11.38 0.72
CA SER A 11 5.49 12.16 1.56
C SER A 11 4.90 13.47 2.09
N THR A 12 3.94 14.10 1.41
CA THR A 12 3.30 15.35 1.91
C THR A 12 2.01 15.73 1.19
N ASP A 13 1.53 14.94 0.23
CA ASP A 13 0.45 15.35 -0.67
C ASP A 13 -0.68 14.32 -0.72
N ASP A 14 -1.89 14.81 -0.44
CA ASP A 14 -3.11 13.98 -0.34
C ASP A 14 -3.66 13.59 -1.73
N GLN A 15 -3.39 14.40 -2.77
CA GLN A 15 -3.85 14.10 -4.14
C GLN A 15 -3.11 12.89 -4.72
N ASN A 16 -1.81 12.76 -4.42
CA ASN A 16 -1.03 11.60 -4.84
C ASN A 16 -1.50 10.30 -4.17
N LEU A 17 -2.01 10.37 -2.94
CA LEU A 17 -2.52 9.21 -2.21
C LEU A 17 -3.79 8.68 -2.90
N HIS A 18 -4.71 9.58 -3.24
CA HIS A 18 -5.95 9.22 -3.92
C HIS A 18 -5.69 8.54 -5.26
N LEU A 19 -4.75 9.04 -6.06
CA LEU A 19 -4.40 8.44 -7.36
C LEU A 19 -3.78 7.05 -7.22
N GLN A 20 -2.86 6.86 -6.26
CA GLN A 20 -2.30 5.53 -5.98
C GLN A 20 -3.37 4.57 -5.49
N ARG A 21 -4.23 5.02 -4.58
CA ARG A 21 -5.32 4.20 -4.05
C ARG A 21 -6.29 3.78 -5.16
N ASP A 22 -6.67 4.68 -6.05
CA ASP A 22 -7.55 4.38 -7.19
C ASP A 22 -6.91 3.35 -8.14
N ALA A 23 -5.61 3.49 -8.42
CA ALA A 23 -4.85 2.52 -9.22
C ALA A 23 -4.79 1.13 -8.55
N LEU A 24 -4.62 1.06 -7.22
CA LEU A 24 -4.61 -0.19 -6.47
C LEU A 24 -6.00 -0.85 -6.45
N VAL A 25 -7.06 -0.05 -6.29
CA VAL A 25 -8.45 -0.54 -6.41
C VAL A 25 -8.70 -1.08 -7.82
N ALA A 26 -8.27 -0.36 -8.86
CA ALA A 26 -8.39 -0.79 -10.25
C ALA A 26 -7.58 -2.07 -10.56
N ALA A 27 -6.46 -2.28 -9.86
CA ALA A 27 -5.69 -3.53 -9.92
C ALA A 27 -6.39 -4.72 -9.21
N GLY A 28 -7.50 -4.47 -8.53
CA GLY A 28 -8.24 -5.46 -7.76
C GLY A 28 -7.60 -5.80 -6.42
N CYS A 29 -6.89 -4.84 -5.81
CA CYS A 29 -6.42 -4.98 -4.44
C CYS A 29 -7.60 -4.86 -3.47
N GLU A 30 -7.81 -5.91 -2.68
CA GLU A 30 -8.87 -5.93 -1.65
C GLU A 30 -8.43 -5.21 -0.37
N ILE A 31 -7.14 -5.32 -0.06
CA ILE A 31 -6.52 -4.70 1.12
C ILE A 31 -5.53 -3.66 0.62
N ILE A 32 -5.63 -2.43 1.11
CA ILE A 32 -4.72 -1.34 0.74
C ILE A 32 -4.13 -0.76 2.02
N TYR A 33 -2.81 -0.73 2.10
CA TYR A 33 -2.04 -0.12 3.19
C TYR A 33 -1.48 1.22 2.75
N GLU A 34 -1.55 2.22 3.61
CA GLU A 34 -1.28 3.62 3.24
C GLU A 34 -0.28 4.24 4.22
N ASP A 35 0.96 4.37 3.78
CA ASP A 35 2.05 4.92 4.59
C ASP A 35 2.18 6.44 4.35
N LYS A 36 1.87 7.24 5.37
CA LYS A 36 2.01 8.70 5.34
C LYS A 36 3.27 9.13 6.07
N ALA A 37 4.29 9.51 5.32
CA ALA A 37 5.60 9.87 5.87
C ALA A 37 5.93 11.34 5.60
N SER A 38 5.70 12.22 6.57
CA SER A 38 6.13 13.62 6.43
C SER A 38 7.67 13.73 6.48
N GLY A 39 8.28 14.25 5.42
CA GLY A 39 9.71 14.59 5.36
C GLY A 39 10.68 13.40 5.27
N LYS A 40 11.79 13.43 6.04
CA LYS A 40 12.87 12.42 6.03
C LYS A 40 12.50 11.08 6.69
N SER A 41 11.23 10.87 7.03
CA SER A 41 10.77 9.67 7.71
C SER A 41 10.93 8.44 6.79
N THR A 42 11.86 7.55 7.14
CA THR A 42 12.11 6.27 6.47
C THR A 42 11.34 5.11 7.07
N ALA A 43 10.67 5.32 8.22
CA ALA A 43 9.81 4.32 8.82
C ALA A 43 8.66 3.99 7.87
N ARG A 44 8.40 2.69 7.69
CA ARG A 44 7.31 2.12 6.89
C ARG A 44 6.57 1.04 7.69
N PRO A 45 5.94 1.40 8.82
CA PRO A 45 5.23 0.43 9.65
C PRO A 45 4.09 -0.27 8.90
N GLU A 46 3.42 0.45 7.99
CA GLU A 46 2.33 -0.09 7.16
C GLU A 46 2.84 -1.15 6.17
N LEU A 47 4.04 -0.97 5.60
CA LEU A 47 4.64 -1.96 4.71
C LEU A 47 4.95 -3.25 5.46
N ASP A 48 5.43 -3.15 6.69
CA ASP A 48 5.75 -4.32 7.53
C ASP A 48 4.48 -5.11 7.88
N ASN A 49 3.39 -4.41 8.19
CA ASN A 49 2.07 -5.03 8.38
C ASN A 49 1.54 -5.68 7.09
N CYS A 50 1.73 -5.01 5.96
CA CYS A 50 1.38 -5.50 4.63
C CYS A 50 2.12 -6.81 4.31
N LEU A 51 3.42 -6.85 4.57
CA LEU A 51 4.26 -8.05 4.42
C LEU A 51 3.85 -9.18 5.37
N LYS A 52 3.42 -8.86 6.60
CA LYS A 52 2.88 -9.85 7.56
C LYS A 52 1.53 -10.42 7.12
N ALA A 53 0.72 -9.62 6.43
CA ALA A 53 -0.58 -10.05 5.92
C ALA A 53 -0.45 -10.93 4.67
N LEU A 54 0.63 -10.76 3.87
CA LEU A 54 0.90 -11.59 2.71
C LEU A 54 1.13 -13.05 3.10
N ARG A 55 0.43 -13.95 2.43
CA ARG A 55 0.62 -15.39 2.50
C ARG A 55 1.28 -15.90 1.22
N PRO A 56 1.92 -17.07 1.25
CA PRO A 56 2.44 -17.70 0.05
C PRO A 56 1.35 -17.86 -1.00
N GLY A 57 1.54 -17.22 -2.16
CA GLY A 57 0.58 -17.17 -3.28
C GLY A 57 -0.13 -15.82 -3.44
N ASP A 58 -0.04 -14.92 -2.47
CA ASP A 58 -0.59 -13.57 -2.60
C ASP A 58 0.31 -12.67 -3.45
N THR A 59 -0.26 -11.61 -3.99
CA THR A 59 0.45 -10.63 -4.83
C THR A 59 0.41 -9.25 -4.17
N LEU A 60 1.59 -8.70 -3.93
CA LEU A 60 1.74 -7.32 -3.48
C LEU A 60 1.79 -6.39 -4.70
N VAL A 61 0.96 -5.35 -4.69
CA VAL A 61 0.89 -4.29 -5.69
C VAL A 61 1.29 -2.97 -5.01
N VAL A 62 2.10 -2.15 -5.67
CA VAL A 62 2.67 -0.91 -5.13
C VAL A 62 2.51 0.26 -6.08
#